data_AF-A0A1J5S4A1-F1
#
_entry.id   AF-A0A1J5S4A1-F1
#
_cell.length_a   1.000
_cell.length_b   1.000
_cell.length_c   1.000
_cell.angle_alpha   90.00
_cell.angle_beta   90.00
_cell.angle_gamma   90.00
#
_symmetry.space_group_name_H-M   'P 1'
#
loop_
_entity.id
_entity.type
_entity.pdbx_description
1 polymer ?
#
loop_
_entity_poly.entity_id
_entity_poly.type
_entity_poly.pdbx_seq_one_letter_code
_entity_poly.pdbx_strand_id
1 'polypeptide(L)' 'MMVRVRIIDDEAFFTLKRTPTGIVRDEYEFPIDLHVARDLIELHCGGRVVSKNCYCVPNGAAGVRIL' A
#
# COMPACT_ATOMS: atom_id res chain seq x y z
N MET A 1 -7.64 -12.27 5.71
CA MET A 1 -7.95 -10.91 5.26
C MET A 1 -6.95 -9.96 5.90
N MET A 2 -6.27 -9.14 5.09
CA MET A 2 -5.24 -8.18 5.53
C MET A 2 -5.61 -6.80 5.01
N VAL A 3 -5.42 -5.78 5.85
CA VAL A 3 -5.60 -4.38 5.50
C VAL A 3 -4.25 -3.70 5.49
N ARG A 4 -3.98 -2.85 4.50
CA ARG A 4 -2.78 -2.03 4.43
C ARG A 4 -3.16 -0.58 4.14
N VAL A 5 -2.61 0.35 4.90
CA VAL A 5 -2.60 1.78 4.56
C VAL A 5 -1.20 2.14 4.10
N ARG A 6 -1.09 2.91 3.03
CA ARG A 6 0.20 3.38 2.51
C ARG A 6 0.10 4.84 2.11
N ILE A 7 1.17 5.59 2.40
CA ILE A 7 1.42 6.92 1.86
C ILE A 7 2.58 6.80 0.87
N ILE A 8 2.45 7.40 -0.31
CA ILE A 8 3.53 7.58 -1.30
C ILE A 8 3.56 9.06 -1.63
N ASP A 9 4.68 9.72 -1.31
CA ASP A 9 4.82 11.16 -1.46
C ASP A 9 3.62 11.89 -0.81
N ASP A 10 2.78 12.55 -1.59
CA ASP A 10 1.59 13.29 -1.13
C ASP A 10 0.26 12.55 -1.37
N GLU A 11 0.31 11.29 -1.81
CA GLU A 11 -0.86 10.45 -2.07
C GLU A 11 -1.00 9.32 -1.04
N ALA A 12 -2.23 8.88 -0.79
CA ALA A 12 -2.50 7.80 0.15
C ALA A 12 -3.51 6.77 -0.37
N PHE A 13 -3.29 5.53 0.04
CA PHE A 13 -4.04 4.37 -0.44
C PHE A 13 -4.41 3.43 0.70
N PHE A 14 -5.63 2.90 0.62
CA PHE A 14 -6.13 1.81 1.45
C PHE A 14 -6.27 0.55 0.61
N THR A 15 -5.57 -0.51 0.98
CA THR A 15 -5.58 -1.79 0.27
C THR A 15 -6.25 -2.88 1.12
N LEU A 16 -7.26 -3.54 0.57
CA LEU A 16 -7.82 -4.78 1.09
C LEU A 16 -7.21 -5.97 0.35
N LYS A 17 -6.66 -6.92 1.09
CA LYS A 17 -6.03 -8.11 0.54
C LYS A 17 -6.71 -9.35 1.08
N ARG A 18 -7.29 -10.14 0.18
CA ARG A 18 -7.92 -11.42 0.54
C ARG A 18 -6.87 -12.39 1.07
N THR A 19 -7.30 -13.40 1.83
CA THR A 19 -6.42 -14.54 2.11
C THR A 19 -6.00 -15.18 0.78
N PRO A 20 -4.69 -15.41 0.53
CA PRO A 20 -4.21 -15.91 -0.76
C PRO A 20 -4.67 -17.34 -1.04
N THR A 21 -4.78 -17.68 -2.33
CA THR A 21 -4.95 -19.05 -2.84
C THR A 21 -3.72 -19.40 -3.67
N GLY A 22 -2.78 -20.14 -3.08
CA GLY A 22 -1.46 -20.36 -3.69
C GLY A 22 -0.67 -19.06 -3.82
N ILE A 23 -0.18 -18.74 -5.03
CA ILE A 23 0.55 -17.49 -5.32
C ILE A 23 -0.37 -16.32 -5.74
N VAL A 24 -1.69 -16.55 -5.84
CA VAL A 24 -2.66 -15.56 -6.28
C VAL A 24 -3.36 -14.95 -5.08
N ARG A 25 -3.60 -13.63 -5.14
CA ARG A 25 -4.36 -12.91 -4.13
C ARG A 25 -5.18 -11.81 -4.78
N ASP A 26 -6.47 -11.76 -4.43
CA ASP A 26 -7.33 -10.64 -4.78
C ASP A 26 -6.93 -9.43 -3.91
N GLU A 27 -6.63 -8.32 -4.58
CA GLU A 27 -6.28 -7.05 -3.96
C GLU A 27 -7.15 -5.94 -4.52
N TYR A 28 -7.71 -5.12 -3.63
CA TYR A 28 -8.50 -3.95 -3.97
C TYR A 28 -7.83 -2.74 -3.34
N GLU A 29 -7.48 -1.74 -4.15
CA GLU A 29 -6.81 -0.52 -3.71
C GLU A 29 -7.70 0.68 -3.99
N PHE A 30 -7.84 1.55 -2.99
CA PHE A 30 -8.66 2.74 -3.05
C PHE A 30 -7.81 3.95 -2.66
N PRO A 31 -7.92 5.08 -3.39
CA PRO A 31 -7.37 6.33 -2.90
C PRO A 31 -8.13 6.74 -1.63
N ILE A 32 -7.40 7.30 -0.67
CA ILE A 32 -7.96 7.89 0.55
C ILE A 32 -7.32 9.25 0.79
N ASP A 33 -7.97 10.06 1.61
CA ASP A 33 -7.40 11.33 2.05
C ASP A 33 -6.11 11.12 2.86
N LEU A 34 -5.12 11.99 2.64
CA LEU A 34 -3.81 11.90 3.28
C LEU A 34 -3.89 12.05 4.81
N HIS A 35 -4.78 12.91 5.32
CA HIS A 35 -4.98 13.07 6.75
C HIS A 35 -5.54 11.79 7.37
N VAL A 36 -6.54 11.18 6.71
CA VAL A 36 -7.11 9.90 7.13
C VAL A 36 -6.05 8.81 7.18
N ALA A 37 -5.17 8.76 6.17
CA ALA A 37 -4.09 7.78 6.14
C ALA A 37 -3.11 7.92 7.32
N ARG A 38 -2.75 9.16 7.67
CA ARG A 38 -1.87 9.46 8.81
C ARG A 38 -2.51 9.00 10.13
N ASP A 39 -3.79 9.32 10.33
CA ASP A 39 -4.54 8.91 11.51
C ASP A 39 -4.60 7.39 11.64
N LEU A 40 -4.88 6.67 10.54
CA LEU A 40 -4.93 5.20 10.54
C LEU A 40 -3.55 4.59 10.89
N ILE A 41 -2.46 5.17 10.39
CA ILE A 41 -1.10 4.71 10.68
C ILE A 41 -0.77 4.93 12.16
N GLU A 42 -1.03 6.12 12.69
CA GLU A 42 -0.72 6.47 14.08
C GLU A 42 -1.56 5.66 15.07
N LEU A 43 -2.87 5.58 14.83
CA LEU A 43 -3.82 5.05 15.81
C LEU A 43 -4.02 3.53 15.71
N HIS A 44 -3.79 2.92 14.54
CA HIS A 44 -4.23 1.53 14.29
C HIS A 44 -3.17 0.57 13.76
N CYS A 45 -2.02 1.06 13.26
CA CYS A 45 -0.97 0.15 12.81
C CYS A 45 -0.17 -0.48 13.96
N GLY A 46 -0.19 0.12 15.16
CA GLY A 46 0.42 -0.47 16.37
C GLY A 46 1.90 -0.80 16.19
N GLY A 47 2.65 0.09 15.54
CA GLY A 47 4.07 -0.09 15.23
C GLY A 47 4.39 -1.03 14.06
N ARG A 48 3.39 -1.68 13.43
CA ARG A 48 3.57 -2.48 12.20
C ARG A 48 3.68 -1.59 10.97
N VAL A 49 4.67 -0.70 10.98
CA VAL A 49 4.92 0.31 9.95
C VAL A 49 6.23 -0.03 9.26
N VAL A 50 6.20 -0.09 7.93
CA VAL A 50 7.38 -0.28 7.08
C VAL A 50 7.58 0.99 6.27
N SER A 51 8.76 1.61 6.40
CA SER A 51 9.19 2.74 5.58
C SER A 51 10.24 2.29 4.57
N LYS A 52 10.12 2.73 3.32
CA LYS A 52 11.07 2.42 2.26
C LYS A 52 11.08 3.50 1.19
N ASN A 53 12.25 3.73 0.61
CA ASN A 53 12.40 4.48 -0.63
C ASN A 53 12.41 3.48 -1.79
N CYS A 54 11.45 3.61 -2.71
CA CYS A 54 11.26 2.67 -3.83
C CYS A 54 11.58 3.35 -5.16
N TYR A 55 12.81 3.15 -5.66
CA TYR A 55 13.24 3.74 -6.94
C TYR A 55 12.59 3.03 -8.12
N CYS A 56 11.81 3.75 -8.91
CA CYS A 56 11.26 3.24 -10.17
C CYS A 56 12.30 3.43 -11.28
N VAL A 57 13.04 2.37 -11.61
CA VAL A 57 13.99 2.37 -12.73
C VAL A 57 13.25 1.91 -13.99
N PRO A 58 13.19 2.73 -15.06
CA PRO A 58 12.61 2.32 -16.33
C PRO A 58 13.45 1.20 -16.93
N ASN A 59 12.86 0.02 -17.14
CA ASN A 59 13.49 -1.07 -17.89
C ASN A 59 12.43 -1.71 -18.79
N GLY A 60 12.40 -1.33 -20.07
CA GLY A 60 11.34 -1.73 -21.00
C GLY A 60 9.97 -1.07 -20.72
N ALA A 61 8.89 -1.62 -21.29
CA ALA A 61 7.55 -0.99 -21.32
C ALA A 61 6.75 -1.08 -20.01
N ALA A 62 7.25 -1.74 -18.97
CA ALA A 62 6.51 -1.93 -17.72
C ALA A 62 7.41 -1.65 -16.51
N GLY A 63 7.38 -0.43 -16.01
CA GLY A 63 7.83 -0.17 -14.64
C GLY A 63 6.93 -0.94 -13.68
N VAL A 64 7.46 -1.95 -12.99
CA VAL A 64 6.72 -2.66 -11.94
C VAL A 64 6.66 -1.74 -10.72
N ARG A 65 5.66 -0.86 -10.67
CA ARG A 65 5.20 -0.31 -9.39
C ARG A 65 4.47 -1.43 -8.69
N ILE A 66 5.05 -1.95 -7.62
CA ILE A 66 4.32 -2.76 -6.65
C ILE A 66 3.40 -1.78 -5.90
N LEU A 67 2.29 -1.43 -6.56
CA LEU A 67 1.15 -0.74 -5.97
C LEU A 67 0.60 -1.64 -4.86
#